data_AF-A0A7W3N1S3-F1
#
_entry.id   AF-A0A7W3N1S3-F1
#
_cell.length_a   1.000
_cell.length_b   1.000
_cell.length_c   1.000
_cell.angle_alpha   90.00
_cell.angle_beta   90.00
_cell.angle_gamma   90.00
#
_symmetry.space_group_name_H-M   'P 1'
#
loop_
_entity.id
_entity.type
_entity.pdbx_description
1 polymer ?
#
loop_
_entity_poly.entity_id
_entity_poly.type
_entity_poly.pdbx_seq_one_letter_code
_entity_poly.pdbx_strand_id
1 'polypeptide(L)'
;MDDSFEEKFERLKVELAATYTLLARLLSRLPIPIGIPPLEEEWDPEEAIEVLARTRTSLLGPQPIEDWPRGLIDEAVLMWLTAYEVGNTMVIGAPDPWKYDAVSRVLMRVISLADAAARELGFELDSE
;
A
#
# COMPACT_ATOMS: atom_id res chain seq x y z
N MET A 1 6.34 -20.23 -21.77
CA MET A 1 6.25 -19.36 -20.58
C MET A 1 4.80 -19.43 -20.18
N ASP A 2 4.53 -19.81 -18.93
CA ASP A 2 3.23 -20.29 -18.45
C ASP A 2 2.25 -19.10 -18.36
N ASP A 3 1.19 -19.10 -19.18
CA ASP A 3 0.14 -18.05 -19.20
C ASP A 3 -0.39 -17.77 -17.77
N SER A 4 -0.34 -18.77 -16.88
CA SER A 4 -0.70 -18.62 -15.46
C SER A 4 0.19 -17.67 -14.67
N PHE A 5 1.49 -17.55 -14.99
CA PHE A 5 2.38 -16.62 -14.28
C PHE A 5 2.10 -15.17 -14.69
N GLU A 6 1.93 -14.92 -15.98
CA GLU A 6 1.65 -13.58 -16.50
C GLU A 6 0.31 -13.06 -15.98
N GLU A 7 -0.74 -13.90 -16.00
CA GLU A 7 -2.04 -13.57 -15.40
C GLU A 7 -1.96 -13.24 -13.90
N LYS A 8 -1.20 -14.05 -13.15
CA LYS A 8 -0.95 -13.79 -11.73
C LYS A 8 -0.20 -12.48 -11.54
N PHE A 9 0.86 -12.26 -12.30
CA PHE A 9 1.66 -11.06 -12.16
C PHE A 9 0.86 -9.78 -12.48
N GLU A 10 0.06 -9.78 -13.53
CA GLU A 10 -0.86 -8.67 -13.83
C GLU A 10 -1.88 -8.44 -12.71
N ARG A 11 -2.44 -9.52 -12.15
CA ARG A 11 -3.31 -9.40 -10.98
C ARG A 11 -2.61 -8.76 -9.78
N LEU A 12 -1.33 -9.07 -9.52
CA LEU A 12 -0.58 -8.40 -8.45
C LEU A 12 -0.42 -6.92 -8.70
N LYS A 13 -0.15 -6.50 -9.94
CA LYS A 13 -0.05 -5.07 -10.27
C LYS A 13 -1.35 -4.35 -9.96
N VAL A 14 -2.48 -4.95 -10.32
CA VAL A 14 -3.82 -4.41 -10.01
C VAL A 14 -4.05 -4.34 -8.50
N GLU A 15 -3.73 -5.40 -7.74
CA GLU A 15 -3.88 -5.42 -6.28
C GLU A 15 -2.96 -4.37 -5.60
N LEU A 16 -1.72 -4.21 -6.08
CA LEU A 16 -0.76 -3.23 -5.59
C LEU A 16 -1.23 -1.80 -5.85
N ALA A 17 -1.73 -1.52 -7.05
CA ALA A 17 -2.32 -0.24 -7.43
C ALA A 17 -3.57 0.09 -6.59
N ALA A 18 -4.48 -0.88 -6.42
CA ALA A 18 -5.70 -0.70 -5.65
C ALA A 18 -5.40 -0.37 -4.17
N THR A 19 -4.45 -1.09 -3.56
CA THR A 19 -4.03 -0.85 -2.17
C THR A 19 -3.26 0.46 -2.00
N TYR A 20 -2.52 0.91 -3.02
CA TYR A 20 -1.91 2.24 -3.02
C TYR A 20 -2.97 3.34 -3.01
N THR A 21 -3.97 3.24 -3.88
CA THR A 21 -5.11 4.19 -3.93
C THR A 21 -5.88 4.20 -2.61
N LEU A 22 -6.06 3.04 -1.98
CA LEU A 22 -6.66 2.92 -0.65
C LEU A 22 -5.86 3.71 0.41
N LEU A 23 -4.53 3.54 0.43
CA LEU A 23 -3.66 4.29 1.33
C LEU A 23 -3.72 5.80 1.04
N ALA A 24 -3.74 6.23 -0.21
CA ALA A 24 -3.90 7.64 -0.57
C ALA A 24 -5.21 8.24 -0.03
N ARG A 25 -6.32 7.51 -0.15
CA ARG A 25 -7.61 7.89 0.44
C ARG A 25 -7.55 7.99 1.96
N LEU A 26 -6.94 7.01 2.62
CA LEU A 26 -6.76 7.03 4.07
C LEU A 26 -5.93 8.24 4.53
N LEU A 27 -4.77 8.45 3.91
CA LEU A 27 -3.83 9.51 4.27
C LEU A 27 -4.37 10.92 3.99
N SER A 28 -5.14 11.10 2.91
CA SER A 28 -5.78 12.39 2.60
C SER A 28 -6.90 12.77 3.57
N ARG A 29 -7.47 11.80 4.30
CA ARG A 29 -8.50 12.03 5.31
C ARG A 29 -7.96 12.23 6.72
N LEU A 30 -6.65 12.21 6.91
CA LEU A 30 -6.05 12.54 8.19
C LEU A 30 -6.29 14.02 8.57
N PRO A 31 -6.25 14.38 9.86
CA PRO A 31 -6.46 15.76 10.28
C PRO A 31 -5.50 16.76 9.64
N ILE A 32 -4.24 16.35 9.40
CA ILE A 32 -3.31 17.05 8.52
C ILE A 32 -3.14 16.16 7.28
N PRO A 33 -3.83 16.47 6.17
CA PRO A 33 -3.82 15.60 5.00
C PRO A 33 -2.42 15.35 4.48
N ILE A 34 -2.08 14.08 4.27
CA ILE A 34 -0.86 13.68 3.58
C ILE A 34 -1.26 13.36 2.14
N GLY A 35 -0.84 14.21 1.21
CA GLY A 35 -1.05 14.00 -0.21
C GLY A 35 -0.11 12.93 -0.75
N ILE A 36 -0.66 11.97 -1.48
CA ILE A 36 0.09 10.98 -2.24
C ILE A 36 -0.16 11.25 -3.74
N PRO A 37 0.85 11.16 -4.63
CA PRO A 37 0.66 11.24 -6.07
C PRO A 37 -0.37 10.21 -6.56
N PRO A 38 -1.36 10.60 -7.39
CA PRO A 38 -2.28 9.65 -7.99
C PRO A 38 -1.56 8.70 -8.95
N LEU A 39 -2.16 7.53 -9.19
CA LEU A 39 -1.74 6.63 -10.27
C LEU A 39 -2.24 7.21 -11.61
N GLU A 40 -1.37 7.91 -12.33
CA GLU A 40 -1.64 8.41 -13.68
C GLU A 40 -0.92 7.56 -14.75
N GLU A 41 -1.16 7.84 -16.03
CA GLU A 41 -0.59 7.08 -17.16
C GLU A 41 0.96 7.12 -17.19
N GLU A 42 1.56 8.17 -16.61
CA GLU A 42 3.01 8.35 -16.42
C GLU A 42 3.43 8.19 -14.94
N TRP A 43 2.77 7.30 -14.19
CA TRP A 43 3.09 7.10 -12.78
C TRP A 43 4.51 6.53 -12.57
N ASP A 44 5.33 7.23 -11.79
CA ASP A 44 6.63 6.78 -11.34
C ASP A 44 6.53 6.04 -9.99
N PRO A 45 6.81 4.73 -9.94
CA PRO A 45 6.82 3.97 -8.69
C PRO A 45 7.82 4.49 -7.66
N GLU A 46 8.92 5.13 -8.06
CA GLU A 46 9.92 5.67 -7.13
C GLU A 46 9.35 6.82 -6.31
N GLU A 47 8.52 7.68 -6.92
CA GLU A 47 7.85 8.78 -6.22
C GLU A 47 6.88 8.25 -5.15
N ALA A 48 6.13 7.19 -5.47
CA ALA A 48 5.25 6.52 -4.53
C ALA A 48 6.01 5.95 -3.31
N ILE A 49 7.14 5.28 -3.56
CA ILE A 49 8.01 4.75 -2.50
C ILE A 49 8.53 5.89 -1.62
N GLU A 50 9.02 6.97 -2.22
CA GLU A 50 9.56 8.10 -1.48
C GLU A 50 8.49 8.73 -0.57
N VAL A 51 7.29 8.98 -1.09
CA VAL A 51 6.19 9.57 -0.32
C VAL A 51 5.77 8.66 0.84
N LEU A 52 5.63 7.35 0.59
CA LEU A 52 5.26 6.39 1.62
C LEU A 52 6.37 6.21 2.67
N ALA A 53 7.64 6.20 2.27
CA ALA A 53 8.76 6.19 3.20
C ALA A 53 8.76 7.45 4.09
N ARG A 54 8.58 8.64 3.48
CA ARG A 54 8.47 9.91 4.23
C ARG A 54 7.26 9.93 5.15
N THR A 55 6.16 9.30 4.76
CA THR A 55 4.95 9.17 5.59
C THR A 55 5.31 8.56 6.94
N ARG A 56 6.01 7.43 6.91
CA ARG A 56 6.44 6.70 8.11
C ARG A 56 7.45 7.48 8.96
N THR A 57 8.46 8.07 8.32
CA THR A 57 9.57 8.68 9.07
C THR A 57 9.24 10.07 9.62
N SER A 58 8.36 10.81 8.96
CA SER A 58 8.27 12.27 9.17
C SER A 58 6.86 12.82 9.21
N LEU A 59 5.88 12.22 8.52
CA LEU A 59 4.56 12.83 8.36
C LEU A 59 3.50 12.28 9.33
N LEU A 60 3.63 11.03 9.79
CA LEU A 60 2.71 10.45 10.77
C LEU A 60 2.95 11.00 12.19
N GLY A 61 4.19 11.28 12.56
CA GLY A 61 4.56 11.80 13.89
C GLY A 61 3.82 13.07 14.29
N PRO A 62 3.73 14.09 13.41
CA PRO A 62 3.01 15.34 13.68
C PRO A 62 1.48 15.24 13.67
N GLN A 63 0.88 14.11 13.26
CA GLN A 63 -0.58 13.99 13.16
C GLN A 63 -1.24 14.10 14.54
N PRO A 64 -2.33 14.87 14.69
CA PRO A 64 -3.09 14.93 15.93
C PRO A 64 -4.09 13.74 16.00
N ILE A 65 -3.54 12.52 15.95
CA ILE A 65 -4.27 11.26 16.07
C ILE A 65 -3.66 10.41 17.18
N GLU A 66 -4.45 9.52 17.76
CA GLU A 66 -4.00 8.59 18.81
C GLU A 66 -2.93 7.61 18.29
N ASP A 67 -2.15 7.05 19.22
CA ASP A 67 -1.04 6.15 18.89
C ASP A 67 -1.50 4.85 18.20
N TRP A 68 -2.70 4.36 18.57
CA TRP A 68 -3.25 3.14 17.99
C TRP A 68 -3.56 3.25 16.48
N PRO A 69 -4.42 4.17 16.01
CA PRO A 69 -4.64 4.36 14.57
C PRO A 69 -3.36 4.75 13.83
N ARG A 70 -2.46 5.51 14.47
CA ARG A 70 -1.16 5.84 13.89
C ARG A 70 -0.31 4.60 13.61
N GLY A 71 -0.24 3.67 14.57
CA GLY A 71 0.47 2.40 14.40
C GLY A 71 -0.12 1.52 13.30
N LEU A 72 -1.45 1.50 13.17
CA LEU A 72 -2.14 0.80 12.08
C LEU A 72 -1.77 1.38 10.70
N ILE A 73 -1.72 2.70 10.58
CA ILE A 73 -1.31 3.38 9.34
C ILE A 73 0.17 3.10 9.04
N ASP A 74 1.06 3.23 10.02
CA ASP A 74 2.50 2.96 9.83
C ASP A 74 2.73 1.53 9.32
N GLU A 75 2.06 0.55 9.94
CA GLU A 75 2.14 -0.85 9.55
C GLU A 75 1.54 -1.08 8.16
N ALA A 76 0.42 -0.45 7.82
CA ALA A 76 -0.18 -0.57 6.49
C ALA A 76 0.77 -0.06 5.40
N VAL A 77 1.43 1.08 5.64
CA VAL A 77 2.42 1.65 4.71
C VAL A 77 3.65 0.74 4.60
N LEU A 78 4.16 0.20 5.71
CA LEU A 78 5.26 -0.76 5.70
C LEU A 78 4.92 -2.02 4.89
N MET A 79 3.73 -2.56 5.08
CA MET A 79 3.27 -3.75 4.35
C MET A 79 3.20 -3.48 2.85
N TRP A 80 2.70 -2.30 2.44
CA TRP A 80 2.67 -1.94 1.03
C TRP A 80 4.07 -1.81 0.43
N LEU A 81 5.00 -1.13 1.11
CA LEU A 81 6.41 -1.03 0.68
C LEU A 81 7.06 -2.42 0.57
N THR A 82 6.76 -3.31 1.50
CA THR A 82 7.25 -4.70 1.48
C THR A 82 6.69 -5.47 0.27
N ALA A 83 5.40 -5.33 -0.01
CA ALA A 83 4.77 -5.95 -1.17
C ALA A 83 5.38 -5.45 -2.48
N TYR A 84 5.66 -4.14 -2.59
CA TYR A 84 6.34 -3.55 -3.74
C TYR A 84 7.74 -4.16 -3.94
N GLU A 85 8.58 -4.15 -2.90
CA GLU A 85 9.95 -4.67 -2.97
C GLU A 85 9.97 -6.16 -3.38
N VAL A 86 9.15 -6.98 -2.72
CA VAL A 86 9.06 -8.41 -3.05
C VAL A 86 8.53 -8.60 -4.47
N GLY A 87 7.52 -7.83 -4.89
CA GLY A 87 6.99 -7.82 -6.26
C GLY A 87 8.07 -7.50 -7.30
N ASN A 88 8.87 -6.46 -7.05
CA ASN A 88 9.96 -6.06 -7.92
C ASN A 88 11.03 -7.16 -8.04
N THR A 89 11.34 -7.87 -6.95
CA THR A 89 12.27 -9.01 -7.02
C THR A 89 11.78 -10.17 -7.91
N MET A 90 10.47 -10.28 -8.15
CA MET A 90 9.92 -11.30 -9.08
C MET A 90 10.16 -10.96 -10.55
N VAL A 91 10.35 -9.67 -10.89
CA VAL A 91 10.67 -9.22 -12.26
C VAL A 91 12.13 -9.50 -12.61
N ILE A 92 13.02 -9.40 -11.62
CA ILE A 92 14.47 -9.53 -11.79
C ILE A 92 14.92 -11.01 -11.77
N GLY A 93 14.15 -11.91 -11.15
CA GLY A 93 14.51 -13.32 -10.95
C GLY A 93 13.52 -14.32 -11.56
N ALA A 94 13.79 -15.62 -11.38
CA ALA A 94 12.80 -16.65 -11.69
C ALA A 94 11.64 -16.56 -10.67
N PRO A 95 10.38 -16.50 -11.14
CA PRO A 95 9.25 -16.35 -10.25
C PRO A 95 8.96 -17.66 -9.51
N ASP A 96 9.19 -17.65 -8.20
CA ASP A 96 8.75 -18.73 -7.34
C ASP A 96 7.28 -18.52 -6.95
N PRO A 97 6.40 -19.52 -7.09
CA PRO A 97 4.96 -19.38 -6.79
C PRO A 97 4.67 -18.85 -5.38
N TRP A 98 5.50 -19.18 -4.39
CA TRP A 98 5.31 -18.72 -3.01
C TRP A 98 5.45 -17.20 -2.85
N LYS A 99 6.24 -16.54 -3.72
CA LYS A 99 6.42 -15.07 -3.68
C LYS A 99 5.11 -14.38 -4.02
N TYR A 100 4.36 -14.90 -5.00
CA TYR A 100 3.03 -14.41 -5.36
C TYR A 100 2.07 -14.49 -4.16
N ASP A 101 1.99 -15.66 -3.53
CA ASP A 101 1.12 -15.87 -2.36
C ASP A 101 1.51 -14.94 -1.20
N ALA A 102 2.81 -14.70 -1.02
CA ALA A 102 3.32 -13.80 0.00
C ALA A 102 2.88 -12.36 -0.26
N VAL A 103 3.08 -11.84 -1.49
CA VAL A 103 2.67 -10.47 -1.85
C VAL A 103 1.16 -10.31 -1.71
N SER A 104 0.35 -11.23 -2.24
CA SER A 104 -1.10 -11.13 -2.14
C SER A 104 -1.59 -11.12 -0.67
N ARG A 105 -0.98 -11.94 0.20
CA ARG A 105 -1.29 -11.91 1.65
C ARG A 105 -0.89 -10.60 2.32
N VAL A 106 0.26 -10.05 1.96
CA VAL A 106 0.71 -8.75 2.48
C VAL A 106 -0.23 -7.64 2.03
N LEU A 107 -0.68 -7.64 0.77
CA LEU A 107 -1.66 -6.67 0.26
C LEU A 107 -3.02 -6.78 0.95
N MET A 108 -3.53 -7.99 1.21
CA MET A 108 -4.73 -8.17 2.04
C MET A 108 -4.56 -7.61 3.47
N ARG A 109 -3.34 -7.70 4.01
CA ARG A 109 -3.02 -7.12 5.32
C ARG A 109 -3.03 -5.59 5.27
N VAL A 110 -2.54 -4.96 4.19
CA VAL A 110 -2.66 -3.51 3.97
C VAL A 110 -4.12 -3.07 4.07
N ILE A 111 -5.02 -3.75 3.34
CA ILE A 111 -6.47 -3.44 3.35
C ILE A 111 -7.03 -3.54 4.77
N SER A 112 -6.77 -4.66 5.44
CA SER A 112 -7.28 -4.90 6.80
C SER A 112 -6.83 -3.85 7.82
N LEU A 113 -5.58 -3.38 7.70
CA LEU A 113 -5.00 -2.35 8.56
C LEU A 113 -5.56 -0.96 8.23
N ALA A 114 -5.70 -0.63 6.95
CA ALA A 114 -6.29 0.61 6.50
C ALA A 114 -7.75 0.75 6.96
N ASP A 115 -8.55 -0.31 6.82
CA ASP A 115 -9.94 -0.35 7.29
C ASP A 115 -10.05 -0.27 8.81
N ALA A 116 -9.12 -0.88 9.54
CA ALA A 116 -9.05 -0.74 10.99
C ALA A 116 -8.72 0.70 11.38
N ALA A 117 -7.69 1.31 10.76
CA ALA A 117 -7.31 2.69 11.01
C ALA A 117 -8.47 3.67 10.71
N ALA A 118 -9.15 3.51 9.58
CA ALA A 118 -10.29 4.34 9.21
C ALA A 118 -11.42 4.28 10.25
N ARG A 119 -11.77 3.07 10.72
CA ARG A 119 -12.79 2.88 11.76
C ARG A 119 -12.43 3.57 13.07
N GLU A 120 -11.17 3.45 13.51
CA GLU A 120 -10.68 4.15 14.71
C GLU A 120 -10.70 5.68 14.54
N LEU A 121 -10.51 6.17 13.32
CA LEU A 121 -10.62 7.59 12.96
C LEU A 121 -12.06 8.05 12.70
N GLY A 122 -13.05 7.16 12.78
CA GLY A 122 -14.47 7.48 12.64
C GLY A 122 -14.97 7.66 11.20
N PHE A 123 -14.32 7.02 10.21
CA PHE A 123 -14.80 7.00 8.82
C PHE A 123 -14.64 5.63 8.15
N GLU A 124 -15.25 5.46 6.98
CA GLU A 124 -15.14 4.27 6.15
C GLU A 124 -14.35 4.57 4.87
N LEU A 125 -13.55 3.62 4.40
CA LEU A 125 -12.88 3.69 3.11
C LEU A 125 -13.81 3.10 2.06
N ASP A 126 -14.34 3.94 1.18
CA ASP A 126 -15.23 3.49 0.12
C ASP A 126 -14.48 2.57 -0.83
N SER A 127 -15.03 1.36 -1.03
CA SER A 127 -14.66 0.46 -2.12
C SER A 127 -15.33 0.99 -3.39
N GLU A 128 -14.61 1.77 -4.19
CA GLU A 128 -15.07 2.08 -5.56
C GLU A 128 -14.84 0.87 -6.47
#